data_AF-A0A3P8M3I5-F1
#
_entry.id   AF-A0A3P8M3I5-F1
#
_cell.length_a   1.000
_cell.length_b   1.000
_cell.length_c   1.000
_cell.angle_alpha   90.00
_cell.angle_beta   90.00
_cell.angle_gamma   90.00
#
_symmetry.space_group_name_H-M   'P 1'
#
loop_
_entity.id
_entity.type
_entity.pdbx_description
1 polymer ?
#
loop_
_entity_poly.entity_id
_entity_poly.type
_entity_poly.pdbx_seq_one_letter_code
_entity_poly.pdbx_strand_id
1 'polypeptide(L)'
;MLFLSQGLNVELAARGVYVQAVLPAATRTEIWQHSGKDVDTIPGVMEVDNLVDAALTGFDRREFVTIPPLHDEAQWNALNAARLTMLPGFAQSEPAPRYLS
;
A
#
# COMPACT_ATOMS: atom_id res chain seq x y z
N MET A 1 -6.90 2.76 -2.62
CA MET A 1 -6.19 3.81 -1.86
C MET A 1 -4.73 3.96 -2.28
N LEU A 2 -3.94 2.88 -2.39
CA LEU A 2 -2.50 2.96 -2.71
C LEU A 2 -2.15 3.76 -3.99
N PHE A 3 -2.78 3.47 -5.14
CA PHE A 3 -2.45 4.15 -6.39
C PHE A 3 -2.80 5.65 -6.38
N LEU A 4 -3.92 6.02 -5.73
CA LEU A 4 -4.28 7.43 -5.54
C LEU A 4 -3.20 8.16 -4.72
N SER A 5 -2.76 7.58 -3.59
CA SER A 5 -1.69 8.16 -2.78
C SER A 5 -0.38 8.31 -3.56
N GLN A 6 -0.04 7.35 -4.44
CA GLN A 6 1.11 7.44 -5.35
C GLN A 6 0.98 8.61 -6.32
N GLY A 7 -0.20 8.81 -6.92
CA GLY A 7 -0.47 9.95 -7.79
C GLY A 7 -0.36 11.29 -7.04
N LEU A 8 -1.02 11.40 -5.88
CA LEU A 8 -0.99 12.62 -5.07
C LEU A 8 0.44 12.98 -4.62
N ASN A 9 1.26 11.99 -4.27
CA ASN A 9 2.65 12.24 -3.90
C ASN A 9 3.44 12.84 -5.08
N VAL A 10 3.26 12.34 -6.30
CA VAL A 10 3.89 12.90 -7.51
C VAL A 10 3.45 14.36 -7.74
N GLU A 11 2.17 14.66 -7.57
CA GLU A 11 1.62 15.98 -7.86
C GLU A 11 1.92 17.03 -6.78
N LEU A 12 1.98 16.61 -5.52
CA LEU A 12 1.94 17.53 -4.37
C LEU A 12 3.27 17.61 -3.60
N ALA A 13 4.20 16.66 -3.78
CA ALA A 13 5.47 16.68 -3.04
C ALA A 13 6.29 17.96 -3.30
N ALA A 14 6.33 18.44 -4.55
CA ALA A 14 6.98 19.70 -4.91
C ALA A 14 6.33 20.94 -4.28
N ARG A 15 5.08 20.80 -3.80
CA ARG A 15 4.34 21.85 -3.08
C ARG A 15 4.52 21.76 -1.55
N GLY A 16 5.40 20.89 -1.08
CA GLY A 16 5.66 20.68 0.35
C GLY A 16 4.61 19.84 1.06
N VAL A 17 3.66 19.24 0.35
CA VAL A 17 2.66 18.35 0.94
C VAL A 17 3.24 16.95 1.08
N TYR A 18 3.18 16.41 2.30
CA TYR A 18 3.51 15.02 2.57
C TYR A 18 2.24 14.15 2.45
N VAL A 19 2.34 13.07 1.69
CA VAL A 19 1.27 12.08 1.52
C VAL A 19 1.77 10.76 2.08
N GLN A 20 1.01 10.13 2.97
CA GLN A 20 1.29 8.79 3.48
C GLN A 20 0.18 7.83 3.06
N ALA A 21 0.54 6.63 2.62
CA ALA A 21 -0.39 5.52 2.46
C ALA A 21 -0.17 4.52 3.61
N VAL A 22 -1.16 4.38 4.49
CA VAL A 22 -1.15 3.37 5.56
C VAL A 22 -1.98 2.16 5.12
N LEU A 23 -1.37 0.98 5.07
CA LEU A 23 -1.99 -0.26 4.60
C LEU A 23 -2.10 -1.26 5.76
N PRO A 24 -3.18 -1.22 6.55
CA PRO A 24 -3.46 -2.24 7.55
C PRO A 24 -3.88 -3.58 6.90
N ALA A 25 -3.72 -4.66 7.66
CA ALA A 25 -4.41 -5.92 7.42
C ALA A 25 -5.62 -6.00 8.37
N ALA A 26 -6.02 -7.21 8.76
CA ALA A 26 -7.10 -7.37 9.73
C ALA A 26 -6.75 -6.65 11.04
N THR A 27 -7.59 -5.69 11.43
CA THR A 27 -7.41 -4.88 12.64
C THR A 27 -8.66 -4.94 13.49
N ARG A 28 -8.51 -5.10 14.81
CA ARG A 28 -9.64 -5.22 15.74
C ARG A 28 -10.39 -3.90 15.86
N THR A 29 -11.43 -3.76 15.05
CA THR A 29 -12.30 -2.58 14.99
C THR A 29 -13.75 -3.03 14.80
N GLU A 30 -14.69 -2.10 14.93
CA GLU A 30 -16.13 -2.38 14.82
C GLU A 30 -16.56 -2.79 13.39
N ILE A 31 -15.73 -2.58 12.36
CA ILE A 31 -16.07 -2.86 10.96
C ILE A 31 -16.45 -4.34 10.71
N TRP A 32 -15.91 -5.26 11.52
CA TRP A 32 -16.22 -6.68 11.43
C TRP A 32 -17.64 -6.98 11.86
N GLN A 33 -18.08 -6.40 12.98
CA GLN A 33 -19.46 -6.54 13.46
C GLN A 33 -20.45 -5.94 12.46
N HIS A 34 -20.14 -4.76 11.91
CA HIS A 34 -20.96 -4.11 10.88
C HIS A 34 -21.07 -4.93 9.58
N SER A 35 -20.09 -5.79 9.30
CA SER A 35 -20.10 -6.71 8.15
C SER A 35 -20.59 -8.12 8.49
N GLY A 36 -21.13 -8.34 9.69
CA GLY A 36 -21.66 -9.62 10.13
C GLY A 36 -20.59 -10.69 10.38
N LYS A 37 -19.35 -10.29 10.62
CA LYS A 37 -18.22 -11.17 10.88
C LYS A 37 -17.77 -11.06 12.33
N ASP A 38 -17.45 -12.21 12.92
CA ASP A 38 -16.79 -12.27 14.21
C ASP A 38 -15.28 -12.10 14.01
N VAL A 39 -14.74 -10.99 14.52
CA VAL A 39 -13.31 -10.66 14.43
C VAL A 39 -12.43 -11.72 15.10
N ASP A 40 -12.93 -12.40 16.14
CA ASP A 40 -12.16 -13.41 16.88
C ASP A 40 -11.92 -14.70 16.06
N THR A 41 -12.64 -14.86 14.94
CA THR A 41 -12.44 -15.97 14.01
C THR A 41 -11.37 -15.69 12.94
N ILE A 42 -10.86 -14.45 12.87
CA ILE A 42 -9.91 -14.03 11.85
C ILE A 42 -8.48 -14.22 12.37
N PRO A 43 -7.62 -14.98 11.67
CA PRO A 43 -6.21 -15.11 12.06
C PRO A 43 -5.43 -13.81 11.77
N GLY A 44 -4.44 -13.52 12.60
CA GLY A 44 -3.52 -12.39 12.37
C GLY A 44 -4.14 -11.01 12.55
N VAL A 45 -5.15 -10.88 13.42
CA VAL A 45 -5.76 -9.58 13.75
C VAL A 45 -4.82 -8.78 14.66
N MET A 46 -4.50 -7.55 14.25
CA MET A 46 -3.76 -6.59 15.07
C MET A 46 -4.71 -5.73 15.90
N GLU A 47 -4.33 -5.39 17.13
CA GLU A 47 -5.05 -4.38 17.92
C GLU A 47 -4.93 -2.99 17.26
N VAL A 48 -6.00 -2.20 17.36
CA VAL A 48 -6.04 -0.87 16.71
C VAL A 48 -4.96 0.07 17.24
N ASP A 49 -4.66 0.03 18.53
CA ASP A 49 -3.62 0.88 19.13
C ASP A 49 -2.23 0.56 18.54
N ASN A 50 -1.89 -0.72 18.42
CA ASN A 50 -0.63 -1.16 17.81
C ASN A 50 -0.53 -0.73 16.33
N LEU A 51 -1.64 -0.82 15.59
CA LEU A 51 -1.67 -0.37 14.19
C LEU A 51 -1.38 1.13 14.10
N VAL A 52 -2.04 1.93 14.94
CA VAL A 52 -1.93 3.39 14.91
C VAL A 52 -0.53 3.82 15.34
N ASP A 53 0.04 3.23 16.39
CA ASP A 53 1.40 3.50 16.85
C ASP A 53 2.43 3.22 15.74
N ALA A 54 2.28 2.10 15.04
CA ALA A 54 3.14 1.77 13.89
C ALA A 54 2.95 2.76 12.72
N ALA A 55 1.70 3.14 12.41
CA ALA A 55 1.40 4.09 11.36
C ALA A 55 1.98 5.49 11.65
N LEU A 56 1.88 5.95 12.90
CA LEU A 56 2.44 7.22 13.35
C LEU A 56 3.97 7.20 13.39
N THR A 57 4.57 6.06 13.75
CA THR A 57 6.02 5.88 13.63
C THR A 57 6.48 6.05 12.17
N GLY A 58 5.74 5.49 11.21
CA GLY A 58 6.00 5.70 9.78
C GLY A 58 5.79 7.17 9.35
N PHE A 59 4.77 7.82 9.89
CA PHE A 59 4.45 9.22 9.63
C PHE A 59 5.60 10.15 10.07
N ASP A 60 6.10 9.96 11.30
CA ASP A 60 7.22 10.73 11.86
C ASP A 60 8.50 10.58 11.03
N ARG A 61 8.69 9.41 10.42
CA ARG A 61 9.82 9.11 9.50
C ARG A 61 9.60 9.64 8.08
N ARG A 62 8.44 10.24 7.79
CA ARG A 62 7.98 10.59 6.44
C ARG A 62 8.00 9.41 5.47
N GLU A 63 7.71 8.21 5.97
CA GLU A 63 7.59 7.01 5.14
C GLU A 63 6.41 7.17 4.17
N PHE A 64 6.62 6.99 2.87
CA PHE A 64 5.55 7.20 1.90
C PHE A 64 4.48 6.09 1.95
N VAL A 65 4.89 4.82 2.12
CA VAL A 65 3.98 3.67 2.23
C VAL A 65 4.32 2.90 3.50
N THR A 66 3.43 2.94 4.49
CA THR A 66 3.59 2.26 5.77
C THR A 66 2.69 1.04 5.81
N ILE A 67 3.27 -0.16 5.96
CA ILE A 67 2.55 -1.43 5.94
C ILE A 67 2.83 -2.18 7.26
N PRO A 68 2.17 -1.83 8.37
CA PRO A 68 2.45 -2.40 9.69
C PRO A 68 2.48 -3.94 9.77
N PRO A 69 1.62 -4.70 9.07
CA PRO A 69 1.66 -6.16 9.13
C PRO A 69 2.71 -6.81 8.21
N LEU A 70 3.40 -6.04 7.35
CA LEU A 70 4.43 -6.59 6.46
C LEU A 70 5.78 -6.61 7.17
N HIS A 71 6.19 -7.79 7.65
CA HIS A 71 7.44 -7.95 8.39
C HIS A 71 8.70 -7.75 7.53
N ASP A 72 8.65 -8.12 6.25
CA ASP A 72 9.78 -8.01 5.33
C ASP A 72 9.53 -6.91 4.29
N GLU A 73 10.10 -5.74 4.54
CA GLU A 73 10.00 -4.56 3.67
C GLU A 73 10.56 -4.83 2.26
N ALA A 74 11.50 -5.78 2.10
CA ALA A 74 12.07 -6.09 0.79
C ALA A 74 11.01 -6.55 -0.22
N GLN A 75 9.91 -7.13 0.26
CA GLN A 75 8.79 -7.56 -0.58
C GLN A 75 8.06 -6.36 -1.21
N TRP A 76 7.85 -5.28 -0.44
CA TRP A 76 7.28 -4.05 -0.97
C TRP A 76 8.21 -3.40 -2.01
N ASN A 77 9.50 -3.35 -1.70
CA ASN A 77 10.50 -2.78 -2.59
C ASN A 77 10.59 -3.57 -3.91
N ALA A 78 10.57 -4.90 -3.85
CA ALA A 78 10.55 -5.77 -5.02
C ALA A 78 9.30 -5.57 -5.87
N LEU A 79 8.12 -5.49 -5.25
CA LEU A 79 6.85 -5.22 -5.94
C LEU A 79 6.89 -3.87 -6.68
N ASN A 80 7.33 -2.81 -6.00
CA ASN A 80 7.40 -1.48 -6.60
C ASN A 80 8.45 -1.43 -7.73
N ALA A 81 9.60 -2.09 -7.56
CA ALA A 81 10.61 -2.18 -8.60
C ALA A 81 10.08 -2.92 -9.84
N ALA A 82 9.43 -4.07 -9.66
CA ALA A 82 8.82 -4.82 -10.75
C ALA A 82 7.78 -3.98 -11.52
N ARG A 83 6.96 -3.20 -10.80
CA ARG A 83 6.00 -2.26 -11.41
C ARG A 83 6.69 -1.21 -12.28
N LEU A 84 7.77 -0.61 -11.81
CA LEU A 84 8.50 0.43 -12.54
C LEU A 84 9.23 -0.14 -13.76
N THR A 85 9.76 -1.36 -13.68
CA THR A 85 10.45 -2.03 -14.80
C THR A 85 9.54 -2.25 -16.01
N MET A 86 8.23 -2.35 -15.82
CA MET A 86 7.30 -2.49 -16.94
C MET A 86 7.13 -1.20 -17.76
N LEU A 87 7.41 -0.01 -17.18
CA LEU A 87 7.07 1.27 -17.80
C LEU A 87 7.67 1.48 -19.20
N PRO A 88 8.97 1.20 -19.45
CA PRO A 88 9.54 1.34 -20.80
C PRO A 88 8.89 0.39 -21.82
N GLY A 89 8.37 -0.75 -21.37
CA GLY A 89 7.73 -1.76 -22.21
C GLY A 89 6.39 -1.33 -22.79
N PHE A 90 5.79 -0.23 -22.31
CA PHE A 90 4.50 0.27 -22.80
C PHE A 90 4.62 1.26 -23.96
N ALA A 91 5.82 1.77 -24.25
CA ALA A 91 6.06 2.70 -25.35
C ALA A 91 6.22 1.95 -26.70
N GLN A 92 5.19 1.22 -27.11
CA GLN A 92 5.16 0.44 -28.35
C GLN A 92 3.99 0.91 -29.22
N SER A 93 4.23 1.10 -30.52
CA SER A 93 3.18 1.48 -31.48
C SER A 93 2.38 0.28 -32.00
N GLU A 94 2.95 -0.92 -31.88
CA GLU A 94 2.37 -2.17 -32.37
C GLU A 94 1.96 -3.10 -31.22
N PRO A 95 0.94 -3.96 -31.42
CA PRO A 95 0.62 -5.01 -30.46
C PRO A 95 1.82 -5.94 -30.22
N ALA A 96 1.94 -6.44 -28.98
CA ALA A 96 2.97 -7.41 -28.67
C ALA A 96 2.83 -8.69 -29.53
N PRO A 97 3.93 -9.34 -29.96
CA PRO A 97 3.88 -10.48 -30.88
C PRO A 97 2.95 -11.63 -30.47
N ARG A 98 2.75 -11.84 -29.17
CA ARG A 98 1.83 -12.84 -28.60
C ARG A 98 0.35 -12.64 -28.97
N TYR A 99 -0.01 -11.52 -29.60
CA TYR A 99 -1.37 -11.20 -30.04
C TYR A 99 -1.54 -11.28 -31.57
N LEU A 100 -0.51 -11.69 -32.32
CA LEU A 100 -0.53 -11.75 -33.78
C LEU A 100 -0.74 -13.18 -34.32
N SER A 101 -1.11 -14.13 -33.45
CA SER A 101 -1.40 -15.53 -33.76
C SER A 101 -2.85 -15.89 -33.50
#